data_AF-A0A920QY21-F1
#
_entry.id   AF-A0A920QY21-F1
#
_cell.length_a   1.000
_cell.length_b   1.000
_cell.length_c   1.000
_cell.angle_alpha   90.00
_cell.angle_beta   90.00
_cell.angle_gamma   90.00
#
_symmetry.space_group_name_H-M   'P 1'
#
loop_
_entity.id
_entity.type
_entity.pdbx_description
1 polymer ?
#
loop_
_entity_poly.entity_id
_entity_poly.type
_entity_poly.pdbx_seq_one_letter_code
_entity_poly.pdbx_strand_id
1 'polypeptide(L)' 'MNWQDAIFQMRKNLVDGLKSYKDLRVASLLSGGADSRIIATSAHESGINPDFFTFGKNAQTIVILK' A
#
# COMPACT_ATOMS: atom_id res chain seq x y z
N MET A 1 -6.59 18.75 19.06
CA MET A 1 -6.30 17.60 18.18
C MET A 1 -5.46 16.64 19.00
N ASN A 2 -5.99 15.46 19.30
CA ASN A 2 -5.22 14.43 20.01
C ASN A 2 -4.41 13.60 18.98
N TRP A 3 -3.54 12.71 19.46
CA TRP A 3 -2.72 11.89 18.57
C TRP A 3 -3.57 10.91 17.74
N GLN A 4 -4.73 10.49 18.26
CA GLN A 4 -5.66 9.62 17.53
C GLN A 4 -6.25 10.33 16.30
N ASP A 5 -6.64 11.60 16.44
CA ASP A 5 -7.12 12.44 15.34
C ASP A 5 -6.04 12.59 14.26
N ALA A 6 -4.79 12.79 14.67
CA ALA A 6 -3.66 12.91 13.75
C ALA A 6 -3.47 11.62 12.94
N ILE A 7 -3.51 10.45 13.58
CA ILE A 7 -3.42 9.15 12.90
C ILE A 7 -4.59 8.95 11.93
N PHE A 8 -5.81 9.30 12.35
CA PHE A 8 -6.99 9.20 11.49
C PHE A 8 -6.84 10.07 10.23
N GLN A 9 -6.39 11.33 10.40
CA GLN A 9 -6.15 12.23 9.26
C GLN A 9 -5.00 11.74 8.37
N MET A 10 -3.91 11.21 8.94
CA MET A 10 -2.82 10.63 8.15
C MET A 10 -3.30 9.47 7.27
N ARG A 11 -4.09 8.53 7.83
CA ARG A 11 -4.67 7.43 7.06
C ARG A 11 -5.59 7.95 5.96
N LYS A 12 -6.50 8.88 6.30
CA LYS A 12 -7.43 9.47 5.33
C LYS A 12 -6.69 10.12 4.16
N ASN A 13 -5.71 10.96 4.45
CA ASN A 13 -4.94 11.68 3.43
C ASN A 13 -4.12 10.72 2.56
N LEU A 14 -3.58 9.64 3.13
CA LEU A 14 -2.88 8.61 2.37
C LEU A 14 -3.83 7.90 1.39
N VAL A 15 -5.00 7.46 1.85
CA VAL A 15 -6.01 6.80 1.00
C VAL A 15 -6.50 7.75 -0.09
N ASP A 16 -6.80 9.01 0.25
CA ASP A 16 -7.26 10.00 -0.72
C ASP A 16 -6.18 10.33 -1.76
N GLY A 17 -4.92 10.42 -1.36
CA GLY A 17 -3.80 10.59 -2.28
C GLY A 17 -3.64 9.42 -3.25
N LEU A 18 -3.84 8.18 -2.77
CA LEU A 18 -3.72 6.99 -3.61
C LEU A 18 -4.82 6.87 -4.69
N LYS A 19 -6.00 7.46 -4.47
CA LYS A 19 -7.08 7.47 -5.48
C LYS A 19 -6.66 8.14 -6.79
N SER A 20 -5.67 9.03 -6.78
CA SER A 20 -5.13 9.66 -7.99
C SER A 20 -4.48 8.65 -8.97
N TYR A 21 -4.17 7.44 -8.51
CA TYR A 21 -3.56 6.37 -9.32
C TYR A 21 -4.54 5.29 -9.78
N LYS A 22 -5.87 5.45 -9.58
CA LYS A 22 -6.87 4.40 -9.81
C LYS A 22 -6.89 3.86 -11.24
N ASP A 23 -6.65 4.72 -12.23
CA ASP A 23 -6.68 4.34 -13.64
C ASP A 23 -5.28 3.98 -14.20
N LEU A 24 -4.28 3.84 -13.31
CA LEU A 24 -2.91 3.52 -13.66
C LEU A 24 -2.56 2.09 -13.23
N ARG A 25 -1.63 1.47 -13.96
CA ARG A 25 -1.01 0.22 -13.50
C ARG A 25 0.06 0.56 -12.46
N VAL A 26 -0.18 0.17 -11.21
CA VAL A 26 0.70 0.44 -10.08
C VAL A 26 1.41 -0.84 -9.66
N ALA A 27 2.68 -0.73 -9.28
CA ALA A 27 3.43 -1.79 -8.64
C ALA A 27 3.81 -1.36 -7.22
N SER A 28 3.78 -2.28 -6.25
CA SER A 28 4.15 -2.00 -4.87
C SER A 28 5.07 -3.08 -4.31
N LEU A 29 6.08 -2.64 -3.56
CA LEU A 29 7.05 -3.53 -2.92
C LEU A 29 6.59 -3.89 -1.50
N LEU A 30 6.46 -5.18 -1.23
CA LEU A 30 6.17 -5.76 0.08
C LEU A 30 7.47 -6.27 0.71
N SER A 31 8.00 -5.52 1.67
CA SER A 31 9.19 -5.92 2.44
C SER A 31 8.86 -6.79 3.65
N GLY A 32 7.59 -6.82 4.06
CA GLY A 32 7.15 -7.39 5.34
C GLY A 32 7.23 -6.40 6.50
N GLY A 33 7.84 -5.22 6.32
CA GLY A 33 7.84 -4.14 7.29
C GLY A 33 6.47 -3.45 7.41
N ALA A 34 6.25 -2.74 8.52
CA ALA A 34 4.99 -2.05 8.81
C ALA A 34 4.62 -1.05 7.70
N ASP A 35 5.58 -0.28 7.20
CA ASP A 35 5.35 0.75 6.17
C ASP A 35 4.77 0.14 4.89
N SER A 36 5.37 -0.95 4.39
CA SER A 36 4.89 -1.63 3.18
C SER A 36 3.48 -2.20 3.33
N ARG A 37 3.12 -2.66 4.55
CA ARG A 37 1.76 -3.14 4.84
C ARG A 37 0.76 -2.00 4.92
N ILE A 38 1.14 -0.85 5.50
CA ILE A 38 0.28 0.34 5.54
C ILE A 38 -0.05 0.78 4.11
N ILE A 39 0.95 0.88 3.23
CA ILE A 39 0.73 1.22 1.82
C ILE A 39 -0.16 0.19 1.12
N ALA A 40 0.08 -1.11 1.32
CA ALA A 40 -0.73 -2.16 0.70
C ALA A 40 -2.20 -2.11 1.13
N THR A 41 -2.46 -1.92 2.43
CA THR A 41 -3.81 -1.78 2.97
C THR A 41 -4.48 -0.49 2.47
N SER A 42 -3.76 0.64 2.48
CA SER A 42 -4.30 1.91 1.97
C SER A 42 -4.56 1.87 0.46
N ALA A 43 -3.77 1.13 -0.32
CA ALA A 43 -4.01 0.90 -1.73
C ALA A 43 -5.34 0.17 -1.94
N HIS A 44 -5.56 -0.92 -1.21
CA HIS A 44 -6.84 -1.64 -1.24
C HIS A 44 -8.03 -0.74 -0.86
N GLU A 45 -7.92 0.06 0.21
CA GLU A 45 -8.95 1.02 0.65
C GLU A 45 -9.22 2.13 -0.37
N SER A 46 -8.20 2.56 -1.12
CA SER A 46 -8.33 3.58 -2.15
C SER A 46 -8.94 3.06 -3.45
N GLY A 47 -9.16 1.74 -3.57
CA GLY A 47 -9.70 1.10 -4.76
C GLY A 47 -8.70 0.99 -5.91
N ILE A 48 -7.40 1.17 -5.64
CA ILE A 48 -6.34 0.83 -6.59
C ILE A 48 -5.94 -0.64 -6.38
N ASN A 49 -5.53 -1.32 -7.44
CA ASN A 49 -5.09 -2.72 -7.38
C ASN A 49 -3.64 -2.86 -7.83
N PRO A 50 -2.64 -2.64 -6.95
CA PRO A 50 -1.24 -2.73 -7.31
C PRO A 50 -0.80 -4.18 -7.52
N ASP A 51 0.06 -4.40 -8.52
CA ASP A 51 0.87 -5.61 -8.62
C ASP A 51 1.89 -5.62 -7.46
N PHE A 52 1.82 -6.58 -6.56
CA PHE A 52 2.73 -6.68 -5.41
C PHE A 52 3.97 -7.52 -5.72
N PHE A 53 5.13 -7.06 -5.27
CA PHE A 53 6.41 -7.74 -5.43
C PHE A 53 7.14 -7.85 -4.09
N THR A 54 7.83 -8.97 -3.86
CA THR A 54 8.71 -9.17 -2.70
C THR A 54 10.11 -9.52 -3.20
N PHE A 55 11.14 -9.14 -2.45
CA PHE A 55 12.51 -9.55 -2.70
C PHE A 55 13.11 -10.14 -1.43
N GLY A 56 13.89 -11.19 -1.58
CA GLY A 56 14.55 -11.88 -0.49
C GLY A 56 15.72 -12.69 -1.02
N LYS A 57 16.70 -12.97 -0.17
CA LYS A 57 17.94 -13.69 -0.54
C LYS A 57 17.67 -15.06 -1.19
N ASN A 58 16.47 -15.63 -0.97
CA ASN A 58 15.96 -16.86 -1.59
C ASN A 58 14.58 -16.68 -2.28
N ALA A 59 14.16 -15.45 -2.57
CA ALA A 59 12.88 -15.19 -3.23
C ALA A 59 13.03 -15.40 -4.74
N GLN A 60 12.86 -16.64 -5.22
CA GLN A 60 12.69 -16.93 -6.64
C GLN A 60 11.23 -16.72 -7.11
N THR A 61 10.34 -16.29 -6.23
CA THR A 61 8.89 -16.26 -6.49
C THR A 61 8.37 -14.83 -6.47
N ILE A 62 8.00 -14.32 -7.64
CA ILE A 62 7.09 -13.17 -7.76
C ILE A 62 5.69 -13.69 -7.43
N VAL A 63 5.17 -13.36 -6.24
CA VAL A 63 3.79 -13.67 -5.87
C VAL A 63 2.90 -12.54 -6.36
N ILE A 64 2.24 -12.73 -7.51
CA ILE A 64 1.15 -11.86 -7.94
C ILE A 64 -0.10 -12.28 -7.15
N LEU A 65 -0.42 -11.54 -6.09
CA LEU A 65 -1.71 -11.68 -5.40
C LEU A 65 -2.78 -11.05 -6.31
N LYS A 66 -3.68 -11.89 -6.85
CA LYS A 66 -4.84 -11.46 -7.64
C LYS A 66 -6.09 -11.39 -6.79
#